data_AF-A0A3C0HU39-F1
#
_entry.id   AF-A0A3C0HU39-F1
#
_cell.length_a   1.000
_cell.length_b   1.000
_cell.length_c   1.000
_cell.angle_alpha   90.00
_cell.angle_beta   90.00
_cell.angle_gamma   90.00
#
_symmetry.space_group_name_H-M   'P 1'
#
loop_
_entity.id
_entity.type
_entity.pdbx_description
1 polymer ?
#
loop_
_entity_poly.entity_id
_entity_poly.type
_entity_poly.pdbx_seq_one_letter_code
_entity_poly.pdbx_strand_id
1 'polypeptide(L)' 'DGGIEMMLLQGRPIGEPVAQHGPFVMNTRAEIVQAFEDYRRTEFGGWPWPSPDPNHGPDAGRFAIHAGGRREDPA' A
#
# COMPACT_ATOMS: atom_id res chain seq x y z
N ASP A 1 -10.39 3.94 -32.89
CA ASP A 1 -8.94 3.73 -32.66
C ASP A 1 -8.67 3.75 -31.16
N GLY A 2 -8.57 2.58 -30.54
CA GLY A 2 -8.25 2.44 -29.11
C GLY A 2 -6.81 2.01 -28.96
N GLY A 3 -6.00 2.82 -28.27
CA GLY A 3 -4.60 2.51 -27.98
C GLY A 3 -4.43 1.34 -27.01
N ILE A 4 -3.19 0.86 -26.88
CA ILE A 4 -2.82 -0.18 -25.92
C ILE A 4 -2.12 0.47 -24.73
N GLU A 5 -2.55 0.12 -23.51
CA GLU A 5 -1.88 0.48 -22.26
C GLU A 5 -1.18 -0.76 -21.69
N MET A 6 0.13 -0.66 -21.43
CA MET A 6 0.93 -1.74 -20.87
C MET A 6 1.90 -1.21 -19.81
N MET A 7 2.14 -2.02 -18.78
CA MET A 7 3.18 -1.79 -17.79
C MET A 7 4.11 -3.00 -17.74
N LEU A 8 5.41 -2.77 -17.96
CA LEU A 8 6.45 -3.77 -17.81
C LEU A 8 7.23 -3.49 -16.53
N LEU A 9 7.23 -4.43 -15.60
CA LEU A 9 8.01 -4.37 -14.37
C LEU A 9 9.13 -5.42 -14.43
N GLN A 10 10.35 -5.02 -14.10
CA GLN A 10 11.50 -5.92 -13.96
C GLN A 10 12.23 -5.62 -12.65
N GLY A 11 12.89 -6.65 -12.09
CA GLY A 11 13.66 -6.52 -10.87
C GLY A 11 14.70 -7.62 -10.74
N ARG A 12 15.83 -7.31 -10.09
CA ARG A 12 16.81 -8.32 -9.71
C ARG A 12 16.23 -9.17 -8.57
N PRO A 13 16.32 -10.52 -8.63
CA PRO A 13 15.89 -11.35 -7.51
C PRO A 13 16.60 -10.96 -6.21
N ILE A 14 15.83 -10.88 -5.12
CA ILE A 14 16.37 -10.60 -3.78
C ILE A 14 17.16 -11.82 -3.27
N GLY A 15 16.72 -13.03 -3.61
CA GLY A 15 17.42 -14.28 -3.27
C GLY A 15 17.19 -14.76 -1.84
N GLU A 16 16.23 -14.18 -1.12
CA GLU A 16 15.88 -14.57 0.24
C GLU A 16 14.59 -15.40 0.29
N PRO A 17 14.39 -16.21 1.34
CA PRO A 17 13.14 -16.93 1.55
C PRO A 17 11.94 -15.97 1.62
N VAL A 18 10.79 -16.44 1.14
CA VAL A 18 9.53 -15.70 1.20
C VAL A 18 8.53 -16.52 2.02
N ALA A 19 8.12 -15.97 3.16
CA ALA A 19 7.03 -16.46 3.98
C ALA A 19 5.88 -15.43 3.93
N GLN A 20 4.69 -15.85 3.53
CA GLN A 20 3.52 -14.96 3.38
C GLN A 20 2.33 -15.51 4.17
N HIS A 21 1.64 -14.63 4.89
CA HIS A 21 0.32 -14.95 5.46
C HIS A 21 -0.51 -13.68 5.65
N GLY A 22 -1.68 -13.63 5.00
CA GLY A 22 -2.54 -12.44 5.03
C GLY A 22 -1.81 -11.21 4.48
N PRO A 23 -1.81 -10.08 5.21
CA PRO A 23 -1.20 -8.82 4.77
C PRO A 23 0.33 -8.76 4.96
N PHE A 24 0.95 -9.81 5.51
CA PHE A 24 2.37 -9.78 5.88
C PHE A 24 3.21 -10.72 5.02
N VAL A 25 4.37 -10.23 4.59
CA VAL A 25 5.42 -10.95 3.86
C VAL A 25 6.73 -10.75 4.61
N MET A 26 7.36 -11.85 5.04
CA MET A 26 8.61 -11.90 5.79
C MET A 26 9.52 -13.01 5.23
N ASN A 27 10.64 -13.30 5.89
CA ASN A 27 11.56 -14.36 5.48
C ASN A 27 11.28 -15.69 6.20
N THR A 28 10.71 -15.67 7.41
CA THR A 28 10.43 -16.88 8.19
C THR A 28 9.01 -16.93 8.76
N ARG A 29 8.56 -18.13 9.15
CA ARG A 29 7.25 -18.31 9.81
C ARG A 29 7.19 -17.63 11.19
N ALA A 30 8.31 -17.61 11.92
CA ALA A 30 8.38 -16.96 13.22
C ALA A 30 8.18 -15.44 13.10
N GLU A 31 8.80 -14.82 12.10
CA GLU A 31 8.61 -13.40 11.79
C GLU A 31 7.16 -13.07 11.42
N ILE A 32 6.47 -13.95 10.69
CA ILE A 32 5.04 -13.78 10.41
C ILE A 32 4.23 -13.77 11.73
N VAL A 33 4.51 -14.68 12.66
CA VAL A 33 3.81 -14.73 13.95
C VAL A 33 4.07 -13.43 14.73
N GLN A 34 5.32 -12.97 14.77
CA GLN A 34 5.70 -11.70 15.41
C GLN A 34 4.97 -10.50 14.78
N ALA A 35 4.90 -10.42 13.45
CA ALA A 35 4.21 -9.34 12.75
C ALA A 35 2.72 -9.25 13.11
N PHE A 36 2.05 -10.41 13.24
CA PHE A 36 0.68 -10.46 13.73
C PHE A 36 0.56 -10.04 15.20
N GLU A 37 1.50 -10.43 16.07
CA GLU A 37 1.52 -9.98 17.47
C GLU A 37 1.69 -8.48 17.59
N ASP A 38 2.60 -7.90 16.82
CA ASP A 38 2.86 -6.46 16.82
C ASP A 38 1.66 -5.67 16.28
N TYR A 39 1.03 -6.17 15.21
CA TYR A 39 -0.20 -5.60 14.67
C TYR A 39 -1.35 -5.68 15.68
N ARG A 40 -1.56 -6.82 16.34
CA ARG A 40 -2.60 -6.95 17.38
C ARG A 40 -2.35 -6.04 18.58
N ARG A 41 -1.09 -5.72 18.88
CA ARG A 41 -0.72 -4.91 20.04
C ARG A 41 -1.02 -3.42 19.84
N THR A 42 -0.78 -2.90 18.64
CA THR A 42 -0.79 -1.44 18.41
C THR A 42 -1.37 -1.02 17.06
N GLU A 43 -1.81 -1.95 16.22
CA GLU A 43 -2.15 -1.69 14.82
C GLU A 43 -1.00 -0.98 14.08
N PHE A 44 0.25 -1.29 14.46
CA PHE A 44 1.47 -0.60 14.03
C PHE A 44 1.44 0.93 14.23
N GLY A 45 1.00 1.38 15.41
CA GLY A 45 0.96 2.80 15.77
C GLY A 45 -0.42 3.44 15.65
N GLY A 46 -1.46 2.62 15.43
CA GLY A 46 -2.84 3.06 15.31
C GLY A 46 -3.14 3.67 13.95
N TRP A 47 -4.39 3.57 13.55
CA TRP A 47 -4.89 4.28 12.38
C TRP A 47 -5.08 5.78 12.70
N PRO A 48 -4.29 6.70 12.11
CA PRO A 48 -4.31 8.11 12.53
C PRO A 48 -5.47 8.90 11.94
N TRP A 49 -6.26 8.30 11.04
CA TRP A 49 -7.34 8.96 10.31
C TRP A 49 -8.70 8.67 10.96
N PRO A 50 -9.68 9.59 10.85
CA PRO A 50 -10.99 9.42 11.49
C PRO A 50 -11.86 8.32 10.85
N SER A 51 -11.56 7.89 9.62
CA SER A 51 -12.28 6.85 8.89
C SER A 51 -11.36 5.70 8.53
N PRO A 52 -11.79 4.42 8.65
CA PRO A 52 -10.95 3.25 8.40
C PRO A 52 -10.39 3.17 6.97
N ASP A 53 -11.04 3.87 6.04
CA ASP A 53 -10.60 3.99 4.66
C ASP A 53 -10.01 5.40 4.44
N PRO A 54 -8.78 5.53 3.92
CA PRO A 54 -8.23 6.80 3.47
C PRO A 54 -8.80 7.12 2.09
N ASN A 55 -10.12 7.32 2.02
CA ASN A 55 -10.79 7.74 0.80
C ASN A 55 -11.04 9.25 0.83
N HIS A 56 -11.17 9.86 -0.34
CA HIS A 56 -11.39 11.31 -0.47
C HIS A 56 -12.88 11.68 -0.43
N GLY A 57 -13.72 10.79 0.10
CA GLY A 57 -15.17 10.91 0.02
C GLY A 57 -15.73 10.64 -1.38
N PRO A 58 -17.07 10.59 -1.52
CA PRO A 58 -17.74 10.32 -2.78
C PRO A 58 -17.65 11.49 -3.78
N ASP A 59 -17.40 12.71 -3.29
CA ASP A 59 -17.43 13.93 -4.11
C ASP A 59 -16.08 14.23 -4.77
N ALA A 60 -14.99 13.62 -4.29
CA ALA A 60 -13.68 13.83 -4.87
C ALA A 60 -13.56 13.06 -6.20
N GLY A 61 -13.44 13.83 -7.29
CA GLY A 61 -13.02 13.30 -8.58
C GLY A 61 -11.58 12.79 -8.57
N ARG A 62 -11.07 12.37 -9.74
CA ARG A 62 -9.65 12.09 -9.90
C ARG A 62 -8.86 13.37 -9.62
N PHE A 63 -7.69 13.27 -9.00
CA PHE A 63 -6.77 14.39 -8.84
C PHE A 63 -5.34 13.87 -8.62
N ALA A 64 -4.36 14.74 -8.79
CA ALA A 64 -2.96 14.49 -8.43
C ALA A 64 -2.47 15.56 -7.45
N ILE A 65 -1.81 15.15 -6.36
CA ILE A 65 -1.07 16.06 -5.49
C ILE A 65 0.42 15.89 -5.80
N HIS A 66 1.02 16.93 -6.36
CA HIS A 66 2.43 16.96 -6.69
C HIS A 66 3.28 17.28 -5.45
N ALA A 67 4.57 16.92 -5.50
CA ALA A 67 5.53 17.34 -4.47
C ALA A 67 5.49 18.89 -4.33
N GLY A 68 5.21 19.37 -3.12
CA GLY A 68 4.95 20.80 -2.84
C GLY A 68 3.47 21.16 -2.61
N GLY A 69 2.55 20.19 -2.69
CA GLY A 69 1.16 20.37 -2.31
C GLY A 69 0.25 20.94 -3.41
N ARG A 70 0.76 21.12 -4.63
CA ARG A 70 -0.06 21.54 -5.78
C ARG A 70 -1.03 20.43 -6.15
N ARG A 71 -2.32 20.74 -6.13
CA ARG A 71 -3.40 19.88 -6.61
C ARG A 71 -3.69 20.14 -8.08
N GLU A 72 -3.88 19.07 -8.85
CA GLU A 72 -4.32 19.09 -10.24
C GLU A 72 -5.54 18.17 -10.37
N ASP A 73 -6.68 18.74 -10.77
CA ASP A 73 -7.87 17.99 -11.15
C ASP A 73 -7.85 17.80 -12.70
N PRO A 74 -8.23 16.63 -13.23
CA PRO A 74 -8.28 16.40 -14.67
C PRO A 74 -9.30 17.33 -15.34
N ALA A 75 -9.00 17.67 -16.60
CA ALA A 75 -9.89 18.46 -17.47
C ALA A 75 -11.18 17.71 -17.83
#